data_AF-A0A1V2UT39-F1
#
_entry.id   AF-A0A1V2UT39-F1
#
_cell.length_a   1.000
_cell.length_b   1.000
_cell.length_c   1.000
_cell.angle_alpha   90.00
_cell.angle_beta   90.00
_cell.angle_gamma   90.00
#
_symmetry.space_group_name_H-M   'P 1'
#
loop_
_entity.id
_entity.type
_entity.pdbx_description
1 polymer ?
#
loop_
_entity_poly.entity_id
_entity_poly.type
_entity_poly.pdbx_seq_one_letter_code
_entity_poly.pdbx_strand_id
1 'polypeptide(L)'
;MTLPISNVVNVSISLAALAAGPRSFGSLLILGTTSGVIDVVERMRPYSSITEVGEDYGVDDPEYKAALVYFSQSPKPRTLYIGYWHKEGADAETIQQVVQTCLKSLKWYGLAIAANLTEQEVLDVSALIEAADPSRLFGYTSQDVNCLSATSTTDIPYKLKAKKYRRTFTVFSSDNPYAAVSVFGRAFTVNFLGTNTTITLKFKQLPGIAAEDLDTDEAKALAAKNCNVYAGYNNDTAIFQEGVMTDGTFFDEIHG
;
A
#
# COMPACT_ATOMS: atom_id res chain seq x y z
N MET A 1 -19.11 -67.06 2.81
CA MET A 1 -19.91 -65.88 3.19
C MET A 1 -18.96 -64.83 3.72
N THR A 2 -18.72 -63.79 2.92
CA THR A 2 -17.87 -62.63 3.26
C THR A 2 -18.72 -61.55 3.92
N LEU A 3 -18.14 -60.81 4.86
CA LEU A 3 -18.64 -59.51 5.29
C LEU A 3 -17.56 -58.45 5.03
N PRO A 4 -17.87 -57.36 4.31
CA PRO A 4 -16.90 -56.34 3.91
C PRO A 4 -16.55 -55.39 5.07
N ILE A 5 -15.32 -54.86 5.04
CA ILE A 5 -14.72 -54.01 6.09
C ILE A 5 -15.22 -52.55 6.07
N SER A 6 -16.36 -52.28 5.45
CA SER A 6 -16.97 -50.94 5.37
C SER A 6 -17.58 -50.45 6.70
N ASN A 7 -17.29 -51.11 7.83
CA ASN A 7 -17.83 -50.77 9.16
C ASN A 7 -16.82 -50.17 10.14
N VAL A 8 -15.60 -49.82 9.71
CA VAL A 8 -14.67 -49.08 10.58
C VAL A 8 -14.11 -47.89 9.83
N VAL A 9 -14.50 -46.71 10.31
CA VAL A 9 -14.11 -45.35 9.87
C VAL A 9 -14.90 -44.82 8.66
N ASN A 10 -15.99 -44.12 8.98
CA ASN A 10 -16.61 -43.16 8.08
C ASN A 10 -15.77 -41.87 8.17
N VAL A 11 -14.77 -41.71 7.30
CA VAL A 11 -14.08 -40.41 7.15
C VAL A 11 -14.98 -39.52 6.31
N SER A 12 -15.89 -38.78 6.96
CA SER A 12 -16.52 -37.63 6.32
C SER A 12 -15.51 -36.48 6.33
N ILE A 13 -14.69 -36.38 5.28
CA ILE A 13 -14.02 -35.12 4.98
C ILE A 13 -15.13 -34.15 4.56
N SER A 14 -15.62 -33.38 5.53
CA SER A 14 -16.31 -32.14 5.23
C SER A 14 -15.25 -31.17 4.72
N LEU A 15 -14.93 -31.27 3.43
CA LEU A 15 -14.48 -30.12 2.66
C LEU A 15 -15.73 -29.25 2.48
N ALA A 16 -16.15 -28.60 3.57
CA ALA A 16 -16.73 -27.28 3.40
C ALA A 16 -15.59 -26.49 2.74
N ALA A 17 -15.66 -26.37 1.41
CA ALA A 17 -15.00 -25.27 0.76
C ALA A 17 -15.53 -24.04 1.49
N LEU A 18 -14.75 -23.52 2.43
CA LEU A 18 -14.94 -22.17 2.90
C LEU A 18 -14.80 -21.37 1.62
N ALA A 19 -15.94 -20.98 1.04
CA ALA A 19 -15.96 -20.21 -0.19
C ALA A 19 -14.94 -19.11 0.04
N ALA A 20 -13.89 -19.08 -0.79
CA ALA A 20 -12.85 -18.07 -0.66
C ALA A 20 -13.61 -16.74 -0.63
N GLY A 21 -13.58 -16.07 0.53
CA GLY A 21 -14.30 -14.82 0.69
C GLY A 21 -13.89 -13.91 -0.46
N PRO A 22 -14.81 -13.10 -1.02
CA PRO A 22 -14.48 -12.26 -2.15
C PRO A 22 -13.22 -11.46 -1.81
N ARG A 23 -12.16 -11.67 -2.59
CA ARG A 23 -10.88 -10.98 -2.42
C ARG A 23 -11.16 -9.49 -2.46
N SER A 24 -10.73 -8.76 -1.44
CA SER A 24 -10.83 -7.30 -1.49
C SER A 24 -9.75 -6.79 -2.42
N PHE A 25 -10.14 -6.10 -3.49
CA PHE A 25 -9.25 -5.35 -4.38
C PHE A 25 -9.20 -3.86 -4.02
N GLY A 26 -9.98 -3.44 -3.02
CA GLY A 26 -10.23 -2.04 -2.68
C GLY A 26 -9.95 -1.67 -1.23
N SER A 27 -9.16 -2.46 -0.50
CA SER A 27 -8.81 -2.16 0.89
C SER A 27 -7.29 -2.04 1.06
N LEU A 28 -6.87 -0.92 1.65
CA LEU A 28 -5.49 -0.68 2.06
C LEU A 28 -5.25 -1.26 3.46
N LEU A 29 -4.08 -1.85 3.67
CA LEU A 29 -3.50 -2.13 4.97
C LEU A 29 -2.41 -1.09 5.26
N ILE A 30 -2.54 -0.36 6.37
CA ILE A 30 -1.50 0.51 6.92
C ILE A 30 -0.88 -0.21 8.11
N LEU A 31 0.41 -0.53 8.04
CA LEU A 31 1.15 -1.07 9.17
C LEU A 31 1.83 0.04 9.95
N GLY A 32 1.52 0.18 11.22
CA GLY A 32 2.17 1.14 12.10
C GLY A 32 2.74 0.49 13.35
N THR A 33 3.39 1.28 14.19
CA THR A 33 4.16 0.82 15.35
C THR A 33 3.59 1.26 16.69
N THR A 34 2.46 1.98 16.69
CA THR A 34 1.82 2.48 17.91
C THR A 34 1.29 1.30 18.73
N SER A 35 1.80 1.16 19.96
CA SER A 35 1.44 0.07 20.86
C SER A 35 0.22 0.41 21.72
N GLY A 36 -0.45 -0.63 22.24
CA GLY A 36 -1.60 -0.47 23.15
C GLY A 36 -2.97 -0.38 22.48
N VAL A 37 -3.04 -0.27 21.16
CA VAL A 37 -4.30 -0.23 20.39
C VAL A 37 -4.60 -1.57 19.72
N ILE A 38 -3.65 -2.06 18.92
CA ILE A 38 -3.65 -3.37 18.26
C ILE A 38 -2.39 -4.09 18.72
N ASP A 39 -2.48 -5.39 18.99
CA ASP A 39 -1.34 -6.21 19.40
C ASP A 39 -0.94 -7.25 18.35
N VAL A 40 0.08 -8.05 18.66
CA VAL A 40 0.59 -9.10 17.76
C VAL A 40 -0.40 -10.25 17.54
N VAL A 41 -1.44 -10.37 18.38
CA VAL A 41 -2.47 -11.41 18.34
C VAL A 41 -3.63 -10.97 17.45
N GLU A 42 -4.17 -9.77 17.68
CA GLU A 42 -5.19 -9.16 16.81
C GLU A 42 -4.63 -8.88 15.41
N ARG A 43 -3.39 -8.38 15.35
CA ARG A 43 -2.57 -8.07 14.16
C ARG A 43 -3.11 -6.98 13.24
N MET A 44 -4.41 -6.95 12.97
CA MET A 44 -5.05 -5.97 12.09
C MET A 44 -6.52 -5.76 12.48
N ARG A 45 -6.96 -4.50 12.47
CA ARG A 45 -8.35 -4.09 12.73
C ARG A 45 -8.90 -3.30 11.53
N PRO A 46 -10.14 -3.58 11.08
CA PRO A 46 -10.80 -2.77 10.07
C PRO A 46 -11.37 -1.48 10.68
N TYR A 47 -11.29 -0.40 9.93
CA TYR A 47 -11.91 0.90 10.21
C TYR A 47 -12.72 1.36 9.01
N SER A 48 -13.83 2.03 9.29
CA SER A 48 -14.75 2.56 8.27
C SER A 48 -14.71 4.09 8.16
N SER A 49 -14.14 4.77 9.15
CA SER A 49 -14.03 6.22 9.18
C SER A 49 -12.81 6.70 9.96
N ILE A 50 -12.43 7.96 9.74
CA ILE A 50 -11.36 8.62 10.52
C ILE A 50 -11.77 8.86 11.98
N THR A 51 -13.08 8.95 12.27
CA THR A 51 -13.57 9.13 13.64
C THR A 51 -13.27 7.89 14.49
N GLU A 52 -13.54 6.69 13.97
CA GLU A 52 -13.20 5.43 14.66
C GLU A 52 -11.68 5.33 14.89
N VAL A 53 -10.87 5.71 13.90
CA VAL A 53 -9.41 5.71 14.05
C VAL A 53 -8.98 6.72 15.12
N GLY A 54 -9.61 7.88 15.23
CA GLY A 54 -9.30 8.89 16.24
C GLY A 54 -9.80 8.58 17.65
N GLU A 55 -10.69 7.61 17.81
CA GLU A 55 -11.09 7.07 19.12
C GLU A 55 -10.03 6.12 19.67
N ASP A 56 -9.38 5.37 18.77
CA ASP A 56 -8.39 4.34 19.10
C ASP A 56 -6.94 4.87 19.07
N TYR A 57 -6.61 5.76 18.12
CA TYR A 57 -5.29 6.36 17.93
C TYR A 57 -5.33 7.88 18.17
N GLY A 58 -4.23 8.43 18.69
CA GLY A 58 -4.05 9.86 18.83
C GLY A 58 -3.87 10.54 17.47
N VAL A 59 -4.27 11.81 17.37
CA VAL A 59 -4.14 12.60 16.12
C VAL A 59 -2.70 12.79 15.64
N ASP A 60 -1.75 12.64 16.57
CA ASP A 60 -0.32 12.74 16.28
C ASP A 60 0.29 11.42 15.82
N ASP A 61 -0.41 10.30 16.03
CA ASP A 61 0.08 8.98 15.67
C ASP A 61 0.20 8.85 14.14
N PRO A 62 1.25 8.17 13.65
CA PRO A 62 1.51 8.03 12.23
C PRO A 62 0.37 7.27 11.51
N GLU A 63 -0.28 6.32 12.20
CA GLU A 63 -1.44 5.58 11.69
C GLU A 63 -2.63 6.51 11.45
N TYR A 64 -2.91 7.43 12.38
CA TYR A 64 -3.98 8.41 12.23
C TYR A 64 -3.70 9.35 11.05
N LYS A 65 -2.47 9.87 10.95
CA LYS A 65 -2.07 10.77 9.84
C LYS A 65 -2.19 10.09 8.48
N ALA A 66 -1.77 8.82 8.37
CA ALA A 66 -1.92 8.05 7.14
C ALA A 66 -3.39 7.74 6.84
N ALA A 67 -4.18 7.37 7.85
CA ALA A 67 -5.62 7.13 7.71
C ALA A 67 -6.40 8.40 7.30
N LEU A 68 -6.01 9.57 7.80
CA LEU A 68 -6.59 10.86 7.44
C LEU A 68 -6.44 11.11 5.94
N VAL A 69 -5.24 10.91 5.39
CA VAL A 69 -4.96 11.05 3.95
C VAL A 69 -5.79 10.06 3.13
N TYR A 70 -5.90 8.81 3.58
CA TYR A 70 -6.69 7.77 2.91
C TYR A 70 -8.20 8.11 2.87
N PHE A 71 -8.77 8.54 4.00
CA PHE A 71 -10.20 8.86 4.09
C PHE A 71 -10.56 10.24 3.54
N SER A 72 -9.58 11.09 3.20
CA SER A 72 -9.80 12.40 2.56
C SER A 72 -10.00 12.31 1.04
N GLN A 73 -9.89 11.11 0.46
CA GLN A 73 -10.07 10.92 -0.97
C GLN A 73 -11.53 11.08 -1.42
N SER A 74 -11.71 11.43 -2.69
CA SER A 74 -13.01 11.52 -3.36
C SER A 74 -12.99 10.71 -4.66
N PRO A 75 -13.78 9.62 -4.78
CA PRO A 75 -14.70 9.07 -3.78
C PRO A 75 -14.00 8.59 -2.50
N LYS A 76 -14.73 8.60 -1.37
CA LYS A 76 -14.19 8.19 -0.07
C LYS A 76 -14.08 6.66 0.01
N PRO A 77 -12.92 6.09 0.37
CA PRO A 77 -12.79 4.67 0.64
C PRO A 77 -13.68 4.24 1.81
N ARG A 78 -14.25 3.04 1.71
CA ARG A 78 -15.18 2.51 2.73
C ARG A 78 -14.50 1.71 3.83
N THR A 79 -13.32 1.18 3.55
CA THR A 79 -12.64 0.25 4.46
C THR A 79 -11.14 0.48 4.40
N LEU A 80 -10.55 0.62 5.58
CA LEU A 80 -9.12 0.68 5.84
C LEU A 80 -8.81 -0.42 6.85
N TYR A 81 -7.68 -1.12 6.69
CA TYR A 81 -7.13 -1.94 7.76
C TYR A 81 -5.93 -1.22 8.34
N ILE A 82 -5.86 -1.14 9.67
CA ILE A 82 -4.63 -0.74 10.37
C ILE A 82 -4.10 -1.99 11.05
N GLY A 83 -2.81 -2.25 10.90
CA GLY A 83 -2.14 -3.38 11.53
C GLY A 83 -0.95 -2.96 12.37
N TYR A 84 -0.60 -3.82 13.32
CA TYR A 84 0.48 -3.57 14.26
C TYR A 84 1.76 -4.27 13.85
N TRP A 85 2.83 -3.49 13.79
CA TRP A 85 4.21 -3.93 13.68
C TRP A 85 4.94 -3.65 14.98
N HIS A 86 5.31 -4.72 15.69
CA HIS A 86 6.14 -4.62 16.88
C HIS A 86 7.61 -4.36 16.50
N LYS A 87 7.94 -3.10 16.20
CA LYS A 87 9.26 -2.72 15.70
C LYS A 87 10.35 -2.66 16.78
N GLU A 88 9.98 -2.30 18.00
CA GLU A 88 10.91 -2.04 19.11
C GLU A 88 10.46 -2.77 20.37
N GLY A 89 11.41 -3.18 21.22
CA GLY A 89 11.13 -3.87 22.49
C GLY A 89 11.71 -5.29 22.54
N ALA A 90 11.37 -6.02 23.61
CA ALA A 90 11.62 -7.45 23.69
C ALA A 90 10.73 -8.16 22.66
N ASP A 91 11.25 -9.12 21.90
CA ASP A 91 10.49 -9.81 20.84
C ASP A 91 10.06 -8.91 19.67
N ALA A 92 10.87 -7.91 19.32
CA ALA A 92 10.68 -7.11 18.12
C ALA A 92 10.67 -7.99 16.85
N GLU A 93 9.72 -7.72 15.96
CA GLU A 93 9.56 -8.40 14.68
C GLU A 93 10.23 -7.62 13.55
N THR A 94 10.82 -8.31 12.58
CA THR A 94 11.25 -7.67 11.34
C THR A 94 10.05 -7.30 10.50
N ILE A 95 10.21 -6.31 9.62
CA ILE A 95 9.12 -5.92 8.70
C ILE A 95 8.66 -7.09 7.82
N GLN A 96 9.58 -7.98 7.43
CA GLN A 96 9.27 -9.16 6.64
C GLN A 96 8.35 -10.12 7.42
N GLN A 97 8.61 -10.34 8.71
CA GLN A 97 7.81 -11.24 9.55
C GLN A 97 6.37 -10.75 9.70
N VAL A 98 6.18 -9.45 9.99
CA VAL A 98 4.83 -8.87 10.10
C VAL A 98 4.10 -8.88 8.77
N VAL A 99 4.76 -8.54 7.66
CA VAL A 99 4.13 -8.55 6.33
C VAL A 99 3.76 -9.98 5.92
N GLN A 100 4.63 -10.96 6.13
CA GLN A 100 4.32 -12.38 5.88
C GLN A 100 3.11 -12.86 6.70
N THR A 101 3.00 -12.41 7.95
CA THR A 101 1.84 -12.73 8.79
C THR A 101 0.57 -12.09 8.24
N CYS A 102 0.63 -10.82 7.84
CA CYS A 102 -0.51 -10.11 7.25
C CYS A 102 -0.94 -10.69 5.90
N LEU A 103 0.00 -11.24 5.11
CA LEU A 103 -0.28 -11.87 3.80
C LEU A 103 -1.22 -13.08 3.90
N LYS A 104 -1.29 -13.73 5.06
CA LYS A 104 -2.23 -14.83 5.34
C LYS A 104 -3.70 -14.38 5.27
N SER A 105 -3.97 -13.08 5.37
CA SER A 105 -5.31 -12.50 5.29
C SER A 105 -5.65 -12.05 3.87
N LEU A 106 -6.80 -12.50 3.34
CA LEU A 106 -7.33 -12.09 2.03
C LEU A 106 -8.08 -10.74 2.05
N LYS A 107 -8.11 -10.05 3.19
CA LYS A 107 -8.99 -8.89 3.43
C LYS A 107 -8.48 -7.56 2.85
N TRP A 108 -7.24 -7.50 2.39
CA TRP A 108 -6.58 -6.28 1.93
C TRP A 108 -5.90 -6.50 0.57
N TYR A 109 -5.47 -5.44 -0.10
CA TYR A 109 -4.79 -5.52 -1.39
C TYR A 109 -3.53 -4.66 -1.45
N GLY A 110 -3.65 -3.38 -1.07
CA GLY A 110 -2.49 -2.50 -0.93
C GLY A 110 -1.90 -2.57 0.47
N LEU A 111 -0.60 -2.33 0.55
CA LEU A 111 0.17 -2.15 1.77
C LEU A 111 0.82 -0.77 1.76
N ALA A 112 0.74 -0.07 2.88
CA ALA A 112 1.57 1.08 3.20
C ALA A 112 2.10 0.92 4.64
N ILE A 113 3.22 1.55 4.94
CA ILE A 113 3.84 1.47 6.28
C ILE A 113 3.89 2.87 6.87
N ALA A 114 3.21 3.05 7.99
CA ALA A 114 3.16 4.26 8.80
C ALA A 114 4.30 4.28 9.83
N ALA A 115 5.53 4.07 9.37
CA ALA A 115 6.74 4.15 10.18
C ALA A 115 7.93 4.51 9.29
N ASN A 116 8.98 5.06 9.89
CA ASN A 116 10.23 5.31 9.18
C ASN A 116 10.87 3.97 8.79
N LEU A 117 11.09 3.78 7.50
CA LEU A 117 11.75 2.61 6.94
C LEU A 117 13.17 2.94 6.53
N THR A 118 14.08 2.03 6.83
CA THR A 118 15.41 2.00 6.22
C THR A 118 15.28 1.58 4.75
N GLU A 119 16.28 1.94 3.94
CA GLU A 119 16.34 1.53 2.54
C GLU A 119 16.19 0.01 2.38
N GLN A 120 16.90 -0.77 3.19
CA GLN A 120 16.87 -2.22 3.10
C GLN A 120 15.47 -2.77 3.42
N GLU A 121 14.77 -2.23 4.41
CA GLU A 121 13.39 -2.63 4.73
C GLU A 121 12.44 -2.36 3.56
N VAL A 122 12.58 -1.24 2.84
CA VAL A 122 11.75 -0.94 1.66
C VAL A 122 12.00 -1.95 0.54
N LEU A 123 13.26 -2.31 0.30
CA LEU A 123 13.64 -3.30 -0.71
C LEU A 123 13.12 -4.70 -0.34
N ASP A 124 13.22 -5.07 0.93
CA ASP A 124 12.77 -6.36 1.46
C ASP A 124 11.25 -6.52 1.37
N VAL A 125 10.48 -5.49 1.74
CA VAL A 125 9.02 -5.48 1.59
C VAL A 125 8.63 -5.55 0.13
N SER A 126 9.31 -4.79 -0.74
CA SER A 126 9.05 -4.80 -2.19
C SER A 126 9.27 -6.19 -2.79
N ALA A 127 10.39 -6.84 -2.45
CA ALA A 127 10.68 -8.20 -2.90
C ALA A 127 9.64 -9.21 -2.42
N LEU A 128 9.19 -9.09 -1.16
CA LEU A 128 8.19 -9.96 -0.57
C LEU A 128 6.82 -9.80 -1.23
N ILE A 129 6.41 -8.56 -1.52
CA ILE A 129 5.12 -8.25 -2.16
C ILE A 129 5.12 -8.65 -3.64
N GLU A 130 6.25 -8.52 -4.33
CA GLU A 130 6.40 -9.01 -5.70
C GLU A 130 6.14 -10.53 -5.76
N ALA A 131 6.69 -11.28 -4.80
CA ALA A 131 6.55 -12.74 -4.69
C ALA A 131 5.23 -13.21 -4.04
N ALA A 132 4.40 -12.30 -3.54
CA ALA A 132 3.21 -12.67 -2.76
C ALA A 132 2.12 -13.35 -3.63
N ASP A 133 1.55 -14.41 -3.06
CA ASP A 133 0.35 -15.08 -3.56
C ASP A 133 -0.70 -15.15 -2.42
N PRO A 134 -1.87 -14.50 -2.55
CA PRO A 134 -2.35 -13.73 -3.70
C PRO A 134 -1.66 -12.37 -3.83
N SER A 135 -1.55 -11.88 -5.08
CA SER A 135 -0.85 -10.64 -5.44
C SER A 135 -1.30 -9.42 -4.62
N ARG A 136 -0.34 -8.62 -4.18
CA ARG A 136 -0.59 -7.37 -3.43
C ARG A 136 0.14 -6.22 -4.08
N LEU A 137 -0.15 -5.00 -3.63
CA LEU A 137 0.61 -3.80 -3.98
C LEU A 137 1.28 -3.22 -2.75
N PHE A 138 2.45 -2.62 -2.94
CA PHE A 138 3.14 -1.88 -1.91
C PHE A 138 3.35 -0.43 -2.36
N GLY A 139 2.92 0.51 -1.53
CA GLY A 139 3.06 1.94 -1.75
C GLY A 139 4.13 2.50 -0.83
N TYR A 140 5.11 3.17 -1.42
CA TYR A 140 6.18 3.84 -0.70
C TYR A 140 6.25 5.31 -1.10
N THR A 141 6.32 6.19 -0.11
CA THR A 141 6.59 7.61 -0.36
C THR A 141 8.02 7.93 0.03
N SER A 142 8.78 8.49 -0.91
CA SER A 142 10.12 9.00 -0.66
C SER A 142 10.05 10.51 -0.41
N GLN A 143 10.78 10.96 0.62
CA GLN A 143 11.04 12.37 0.86
C GLN A 143 12.52 12.72 0.61
N ASP A 144 13.29 11.80 0.00
CA ASP A 144 14.71 11.99 -0.28
C ASP A 144 14.88 12.89 -1.51
N VAL A 145 15.42 14.10 -1.31
CA VAL A 145 15.70 15.07 -2.36
C VAL A 145 16.62 14.54 -3.46
N ASN A 146 17.43 13.51 -3.18
CA ASN A 146 18.24 12.85 -4.21
C ASN A 146 17.39 12.22 -5.32
N CYS A 147 16.10 11.96 -5.07
CA CYS A 147 15.16 11.53 -6.10
C CYS A 147 15.09 12.52 -7.27
N LEU A 148 15.24 13.82 -7.01
CA LEU A 148 15.19 14.91 -8.00
C LEU A 148 16.45 15.01 -8.86
N SER A 149 17.55 14.37 -8.47
CA SER A 149 18.79 14.38 -9.22
C SER A 149 18.81 13.30 -10.31
N ALA A 150 19.03 13.68 -11.57
CA ALA A 150 19.15 12.75 -12.68
C ALA A 150 20.37 11.79 -12.59
N THR A 151 21.36 12.12 -11.76
CA THR A 151 22.61 11.34 -11.61
C THR A 151 22.64 10.49 -10.34
N SER A 152 21.72 10.70 -9.42
CA SER A 152 21.64 9.89 -8.19
C SER A 152 21.29 8.45 -8.51
N THR A 153 22.09 7.54 -7.97
CA THR A 153 21.86 6.09 -8.01
C THR A 153 21.66 5.49 -6.60
N THR A 154 21.59 6.35 -5.58
CA THR A 154 21.52 5.94 -4.18
C THR A 154 20.09 5.96 -3.64
N ASP A 155 19.20 6.72 -4.28
CA ASP A 155 17.81 6.84 -3.86
C ASP A 155 17.01 5.54 -4.08
N ILE A 156 16.01 5.37 -3.22
CA ILE A 156 15.16 4.18 -3.19
C ILE A 156 14.41 3.95 -4.52
N PRO A 157 13.78 4.97 -5.15
CA PRO A 157 13.12 4.78 -6.44
C PRO A 157 14.06 4.25 -7.53
N TYR A 158 15.29 4.79 -7.63
CA TYR A 158 16.29 4.27 -8.56
C TYR A 158 16.59 2.77 -8.32
N LYS A 159 16.80 2.39 -7.05
CA LYS A 159 17.11 1.00 -6.67
C LYS A 159 15.93 0.05 -6.94
N LEU A 160 14.70 0.47 -6.66
CA LEU A 160 13.49 -0.30 -6.96
C LEU A 160 13.27 -0.47 -8.46
N LYS A 161 13.48 0.60 -9.25
CA LYS A 161 13.42 0.53 -10.71
C LYS A 161 14.43 -0.49 -11.26
N ALA A 162 15.66 -0.49 -10.75
CA ALA A 162 16.69 -1.43 -11.19
C ALA A 162 16.29 -2.90 -10.96
N LYS A 163 15.43 -3.17 -9.98
CA LYS A 163 14.87 -4.50 -9.68
C LYS A 163 13.64 -4.88 -10.54
N LYS A 164 13.01 -3.91 -11.20
CA LYS A 164 11.81 -4.10 -12.05
C LYS A 164 10.63 -4.75 -11.32
N TYR A 165 10.35 -4.31 -10.09
CA TYR A 165 9.16 -4.76 -9.38
C TYR A 165 7.90 -4.16 -10.00
N ARG A 166 6.94 -5.02 -10.33
CA ARG A 166 5.66 -4.60 -10.94
C ARG A 166 4.61 -4.27 -9.88
N ARG A 167 4.86 -4.64 -8.62
CA ARG A 167 3.91 -4.49 -7.50
C ARG A 167 4.33 -3.46 -6.47
N THR A 168 5.41 -2.74 -6.72
CA THR A 168 5.82 -1.59 -5.90
C THR A 168 5.51 -0.29 -6.64
N PHE A 169 4.89 0.63 -5.91
CA PHE A 169 4.50 1.96 -6.37
C PHE A 169 5.21 3.00 -5.52
N THR A 170 5.94 3.92 -6.15
CA THR A 170 6.69 4.97 -5.45
C THR A 170 6.13 6.35 -5.77
N VAL A 171 6.07 7.21 -4.76
CA VAL A 171 5.69 8.62 -4.91
C VAL A 171 6.73 9.48 -4.20
N PHE A 172 7.21 10.53 -4.83
CA PHE A 172 7.98 11.59 -4.18
C PHE A 172 7.02 12.63 -3.60
N SER A 173 7.23 13.01 -2.34
CA SER A 173 6.64 14.21 -1.76
C SER A 173 7.53 14.75 -0.64
N SER A 174 7.87 16.04 -0.71
CA SER A 174 8.64 16.72 0.33
C SER A 174 7.80 17.07 1.55
N ASP A 175 6.49 17.29 1.36
CA ASP A 175 5.55 17.71 2.40
C ASP A 175 5.00 16.54 3.24
N ASN A 176 4.49 15.50 2.59
CA ASN A 176 3.71 14.46 3.28
C ASN A 176 4.24 13.04 3.02
N PRO A 177 4.64 12.28 4.07
CA PRO A 177 5.19 10.93 3.94
C PRO A 177 4.16 9.87 3.52
N TYR A 178 2.89 10.24 3.31
CA TYR A 178 1.80 9.34 2.96
C TYR A 178 1.18 9.66 1.59
N ALA A 179 1.91 10.32 0.69
CA ALA A 179 1.42 10.61 -0.66
C ALA A 179 0.99 9.34 -1.44
N ALA A 180 1.67 8.22 -1.27
CA ALA A 180 1.28 6.94 -1.87
C ALA A 180 -0.03 6.40 -1.30
N VAL A 181 -0.31 6.65 -0.01
CA VAL A 181 -1.59 6.30 0.65
C VAL A 181 -2.74 7.11 0.05
N SER A 182 -2.51 8.38 -0.26
CA SER A 182 -3.46 9.26 -0.96
C SER A 182 -3.85 8.66 -2.32
N VAL A 183 -2.85 8.27 -3.10
CA VAL A 183 -3.04 7.64 -4.42
C VAL A 183 -3.80 6.32 -4.30
N PHE A 184 -3.45 5.47 -3.33
CA PHE A 184 -4.12 4.20 -3.09
C PHE A 184 -5.56 4.37 -2.65
N GLY A 185 -5.86 5.34 -1.78
CA GLY A 185 -7.26 5.65 -1.42
C GLY A 185 -8.09 5.99 -2.65
N ARG A 186 -7.51 6.72 -3.61
CA ARG A 186 -8.18 7.03 -4.85
C ARG A 186 -8.34 5.81 -5.75
N ALA A 187 -7.27 5.04 -5.96
CA ALA A 187 -7.28 3.83 -6.78
C ALA A 187 -8.28 2.78 -6.27
N PHE A 188 -8.33 2.57 -4.96
CA PHE A 188 -9.11 1.50 -4.33
C PHE A 188 -10.62 1.79 -4.23
N THR A 189 -11.07 2.94 -4.75
CA THR A 189 -12.49 3.24 -4.92
C THR A 189 -13.07 2.74 -6.25
N VAL A 190 -12.22 2.22 -7.13
CA VAL A 190 -12.62 1.64 -8.42
C VAL A 190 -13.48 0.38 -8.20
N ASN A 191 -14.62 0.32 -8.90
CA ASN A 191 -15.53 -0.82 -8.86
C ASN A 191 -15.26 -1.80 -10.01
N PHE A 192 -14.59 -2.91 -9.72
CA PHE A 192 -14.22 -3.96 -10.70
C PHE A 192 -15.39 -4.68 -11.38
N LEU A 193 -16.62 -4.51 -10.90
CA LEU A 193 -17.82 -5.06 -11.54
C LEU A 193 -18.44 -4.08 -12.55
N GLY A 194 -17.89 -2.87 -12.68
CA GLY A 194 -18.33 -1.85 -13.63
C GLY A 194 -17.51 -1.86 -14.93
N THR A 195 -18.16 -1.54 -16.05
CA THR A 195 -17.48 -1.29 -17.32
C THR A 195 -16.72 0.05 -17.26
N ASN A 196 -15.44 0.09 -17.66
CA ASN A 196 -14.60 1.31 -17.74
C ASN A 196 -14.36 2.07 -16.42
N THR A 197 -14.14 1.37 -15.31
CA THR A 197 -13.87 2.02 -14.01
C THR A 197 -12.39 2.16 -13.67
N THR A 198 -11.46 1.56 -14.43
CA THR A 198 -10.02 1.73 -14.21
C THR A 198 -9.65 3.21 -14.39
N ILE A 199 -9.21 3.84 -13.31
CA ILE A 199 -8.88 5.26 -13.31
C ILE A 199 -7.42 5.41 -13.72
N THR A 200 -7.17 6.11 -14.82
CA THR A 200 -5.85 6.68 -15.09
C THR A 200 -5.51 7.63 -13.95
N LEU A 201 -4.46 7.31 -13.17
CA LEU A 201 -4.04 8.10 -12.01
C LEU A 201 -3.44 9.45 -12.42
N LYS A 202 -2.95 9.56 -13.66
CA LYS A 202 -2.49 10.83 -14.23
C LYS A 202 -3.64 11.84 -14.25
N PHE A 203 -3.36 13.11 -13.91
CA PHE A 203 -4.35 14.21 -13.82
C PHE A 203 -5.31 14.18 -12.62
N LYS A 204 -5.05 13.35 -11.61
CA LYS A 204 -5.83 13.39 -10.37
C LYS A 204 -5.23 14.37 -9.37
N GLN A 205 -6.13 15.05 -8.66
CA GLN A 205 -5.80 15.81 -7.46
C GLN A 205 -5.67 14.87 -6.27
N LEU A 206 -4.71 15.16 -5.39
CA LEU A 206 -4.49 14.48 -4.12
C LEU A 206 -4.86 15.42 -2.97
N PRO A 207 -6.10 15.35 -2.45
CA PRO A 207 -6.50 16.14 -1.29
C PRO A 207 -5.57 15.88 -0.10
N GLY A 208 -5.14 16.95 0.57
CA GLY A 208 -4.27 16.87 1.75
C GLY A 208 -2.78 16.67 1.46
N ILE A 209 -2.36 16.71 0.20
CA ILE A 209 -0.95 16.66 -0.22
C ILE A 209 -0.60 17.98 -0.92
N ALA A 210 0.42 18.68 -0.44
CA ALA A 210 0.95 19.86 -1.14
C ALA A 210 1.56 19.43 -2.48
N ALA A 211 1.34 20.24 -3.53
CA ALA A 211 1.96 19.99 -4.82
C ALA A 211 3.44 20.39 -4.77
N GLU A 212 4.30 19.57 -5.37
CA GLU A 212 5.71 19.86 -5.51
C GLU A 212 5.89 20.93 -6.59
N ASP A 213 6.72 21.94 -6.30
CA ASP A 213 7.18 22.93 -7.27
C ASP A 213 8.51 22.45 -7.83
N LEU A 214 8.46 21.86 -9.04
CA LEU A 214 9.60 21.21 -9.67
C LEU A 214 9.98 21.91 -10.97
N ASP A 215 11.28 22.01 -11.21
CA ASP A 215 11.75 22.36 -12.55
C ASP A 215 11.60 21.19 -13.55
N THR A 216 11.84 21.49 -14.82
CA THR A 216 11.66 20.50 -15.90
C THR A 216 12.65 19.35 -15.81
N ASP A 217 13.84 19.56 -15.27
CA ASP A 217 14.88 18.54 -15.19
C ASP A 217 14.69 17.65 -13.95
N GLU A 218 14.20 18.21 -12.84
CA GLU A 218 13.76 17.47 -11.66
C GLU A 218 12.58 16.54 -12.01
N ALA A 219 11.57 17.05 -12.73
CA ALA A 219 10.45 16.25 -13.21
C ALA A 219 10.90 15.09 -14.13
N LYS A 220 11.85 15.35 -15.03
CA LYS A 220 12.46 14.31 -15.87
C LYS A 220 13.24 13.29 -15.06
N ALA A 221 13.95 13.71 -14.00
CA ALA A 221 14.71 12.80 -13.15
C ALA A 221 13.79 11.81 -12.44
N LEU A 222 12.67 12.29 -11.90
CA LEU A 222 11.64 11.43 -11.27
C LEU A 222 11.02 10.46 -12.28
N ALA A 223 10.61 10.97 -13.45
CA ALA A 223 10.07 10.14 -14.53
C ALA A 223 11.08 9.07 -15.00
N ALA A 224 12.35 9.44 -15.15
CA ALA A 224 13.41 8.51 -15.51
C ALA A 224 13.65 7.44 -14.44
N LYS A 225 13.23 7.65 -13.19
CA LYS A 225 13.31 6.67 -12.09
C LYS A 225 12.01 5.91 -11.86
N ASN A 226 10.99 6.12 -12.68
CA ASN A 226 9.63 5.61 -12.47
C ASN A 226 9.07 6.00 -11.09
N CYS A 227 9.47 7.18 -10.59
CA CYS A 227 8.96 7.73 -9.35
C CYS A 227 7.84 8.72 -9.68
N ASN A 228 6.68 8.52 -9.09
CA ASN A 228 5.54 9.40 -9.31
C ASN A 228 5.62 10.63 -8.42
N VAL A 229 4.91 11.70 -8.75
CA VAL A 229 4.87 12.96 -8.01
C VAL A 229 3.56 13.68 -8.24
N TYR A 230 3.14 14.46 -7.27
CA TYR A 230 2.05 15.42 -7.41
C TYR A 230 2.65 16.79 -7.69
N ALA A 231 2.71 17.19 -8.96
CA ALA A 231 3.42 18.40 -9.38
C ALA A 231 2.47 19.57 -9.62
N GLY A 232 2.86 20.77 -9.17
CA GLY A 232 2.20 22.02 -9.47
C GLY A 232 2.58 22.57 -10.85
N TYR A 233 1.65 23.29 -11.48
CA TYR A 233 1.85 23.96 -12.76
C TYR A 233 1.51 25.45 -12.64
N ASN A 234 2.17 26.27 -13.45
CA ASN A 234 2.03 27.75 -13.47
C ASN A 234 0.62 28.29 -13.75
N ASN A 235 -0.36 27.43 -14.00
CA ASN A 235 -1.78 27.76 -14.21
C ASN A 235 -2.64 27.41 -12.98
N ASP A 236 -2.03 27.33 -11.79
CA ASP A 236 -2.66 26.94 -10.52
C ASP A 236 -3.31 25.54 -10.55
N THR A 237 -2.88 24.68 -11.48
CA THR A 237 -3.30 23.29 -11.51
C THR A 237 -2.21 22.39 -10.96
N ALA A 238 -2.59 21.42 -10.15
CA ALA A 238 -1.68 20.39 -9.68
C ALA A 238 -2.16 19.02 -10.17
N ILE A 239 -1.22 18.24 -10.67
CA ILE A 239 -1.48 17.01 -11.40
C ILE A 239 -0.55 15.91 -10.88
N PHE A 240 -1.12 14.76 -10.57
CA PHE A 240 -0.34 13.56 -10.32
C PHE A 240 0.25 13.00 -11.62
N GLN A 241 1.53 12.62 -11.60
CA GLN A 241 2.28 12.06 -12.71
C GLN A 241 3.24 10.99 -12.21
N GLU A 242 3.57 9.93 -12.93
CA GLU A 242 3.00 9.48 -14.21
C GLU A 242 1.88 8.46 -14.00
N GLY A 243 1.79 7.85 -12.82
CA GLY A 243 0.90 6.73 -12.51
C GLY A 243 1.49 5.38 -12.89
N VAL A 244 2.81 5.23 -12.80
CA VAL A 244 3.54 4.00 -13.17
C VAL A 244 4.07 3.26 -11.95
N MET A 245 4.16 1.94 -12.05
CA MET A 245 4.87 1.08 -11.11
C MET A 245 6.38 1.22 -11.29
N THR A 246 7.17 0.69 -10.35
CA THR A 246 8.63 0.84 -10.41
C THR A 246 9.28 0.18 -11.64
N ASP A 247 8.63 -0.81 -12.25
CA ASP A 247 9.08 -1.41 -13.51
C ASP A 247 8.71 -0.60 -14.77
N GLY A 248 7.84 0.41 -14.61
CA GLY A 248 7.34 1.28 -15.68
C GLY A 248 5.99 0.85 -16.27
N THR A 249 5.40 -0.25 -15.80
CA THR A 249 4.02 -0.61 -16.17
C THR A 249 3.04 0.40 -15.58
N PHE A 250 1.96 0.70 -16.29
CA PHE A 250 0.94 1.58 -15.75
C PHE A 250 0.16 0.90 -14.62
N PHE A 251 -0.17 1.66 -13.58
CA PHE A 251 -0.85 1.13 -12.41
C PHE A 251 -2.21 0.48 -12.75
N ASP A 252 -2.92 1.00 -13.75
CA ASP A 252 -4.22 0.49 -14.20
C ASP A 252 -4.13 -0.89 -14.86
N GLU A 253 -2.99 -1.24 -15.45
CA GLU A 253 -2.74 -2.60 -15.98
C GLU A 253 -2.54 -3.64 -14.87
N ILE A 254 -2.12 -3.21 -13.66
CA ILE A 254 -1.86 -4.10 -12.52
C ILE A 254 -3.07 -4.22 -11.61
N HIS A 255 -3.82 -3.12 -11.44
CA HIS A 255 -5.03 -3.10 -10.60
C HIS A 255 -6.27 -3.61 -11.33
N GLY A 256 -6.31 -3.50 -12.66
CA GLY A 256 -7.42 -3.87 -13.55
C GLY A 256 -7.66 -5.36 -13.77
#